data_AF-A0ABD0KRJ9-F1
#
_entry.id   AF-A0ABD0KRJ9-F1
#
_cell.length_a   1.000
_cell.length_b   1.000
_cell.length_c   1.000
_cell.angle_alpha   90.00
_cell.angle_beta   90.00
_cell.angle_gamma   90.00
#
_symmetry.space_group_name_H-M   'P 1'
#
loop_
_entity.id
_entity.type
_entity.pdbx_description
1 polymer ?
#
loop_
_entity_poly.entity_id
_entity_poly.type
_entity_poly.pdbx_seq_one_letter_code
_entity_poly.pdbx_strand_id
1 'polypeptide(L)' 'RRVCLGESLARTELFLYLATMIQRFQFLPPEDGQLPSLEGILGISNSPKPFKVRLVPR' A
#
# COMPACT_ATOMS: atom_id res chain seq x y z
N ARG A 1 22.74 15.75 11.94
CA ARG A 1 21.84 14.58 11.79
C ARG A 1 20.87 14.89 10.65
N ARG A 2 20.89 14.17 9.52
CA ARG A 2 19.93 14.37 8.42
C ARG A 2 18.72 13.47 8.68
N VAL A 3 17.54 14.06 8.84
CA VAL A 3 16.26 13.36 9.00
C VAL A 3 15.34 13.73 7.86
N CYS A 4 14.34 12.90 7.58
CA CYS A 4 13.34 13.22 6.58
C CYS A 4 12.50 14.42 7.05
N LEU A 5 12.62 15.56 6.37
CA LEU A 5 11.85 16.76 6.68
C LEU A 5 10.33 16.50 6.61
N GLY A 6 9.92 15.57 5.76
CA GLY A 6 8.52 15.18 5.57
C GLY A 6 8.00 14.09 6.50
N GLU A 7 8.76 13.60 7.49
CA GLU A 7 8.35 12.43 8.28
C GLU A 7 6.98 12.60 8.95
N SER A 8 6.75 13.74 9.60
CA SER A 8 5.49 14.02 10.32
C SER A 8 4.29 14.08 9.37
N LEU A 9 4.49 14.68 8.20
CA LEU A 9 3.47 14.76 7.15
C LEU A 9 3.16 13.36 6.61
N ALA A 10 4.19 12.62 6.21
CA ALA A 10 4.05 11.26 5.66
C ALA A 10 3.33 10.32 6.64
N ARG A 11 3.65 10.39 7.93
CA ARG A 11 2.98 9.58 8.97
C ARG A 11 1.48 9.85 9.05
N THR A 12 1.10 11.14 9.03
CA THR A 12 -0.30 11.57 9.05
C THR A 12 -1.03 11.12 7.79
N GLU A 13 -0.43 11.33 6.62
CA GLU A 13 -1.01 10.93 5.33
C GLU A 13 -1.20 9.42 5.25
N LEU A 14 -0.16 8.62 5.54
CA LEU A 14 -0.27 7.15 5.54
C LEU A 14 -1.38 6.66 6.48
N PHE A 15 -1.49 7.24 7.68
CA PHE A 15 -2.55 6.84 8.61
C PHE A 15 -3.93 7.12 8.03
N LEU A 16 -4.18 8.35 7.55
CA LEU A 16 -5.49 8.73 7.00
C LEU A 16 -5.86 7.91 5.76
N TYR A 17 -4.92 7.70 4.83
CA TYR A 17 -5.16 6.89 3.63
C TYR A 17 -5.46 5.43 3.98
N LEU A 18 -4.60 4.78 4.77
CA LEU A 18 -4.77 3.36 5.12
C LEU A 18 -6.00 3.13 5.99
N ALA A 19 -6.23 3.97 7.00
CA ALA A 19 -7.40 3.85 7.87
C ALA A 19 -8.69 4.00 7.07
N THR A 20 -8.79 5.04 6.23
CA THR A 20 -9.98 5.26 5.39
C THR A 20 -10.22 4.09 4.43
N MET A 21 -9.15 3.60 3.79
CA MET A 21 -9.26 2.46 2.87
C MET A 21 -9.74 1.19 3.58
N ILE A 22 -9.16 0.85 4.73
CA ILE A 22 -9.50 -0.37 5.48
C ILE A 22 -10.89 -0.26 6.13
N GLN A 23 -11.31 0.93 6.56
CA GLN A 23 -12.64 1.19 7.10
C GLN A 23 -13.73 1.05 6.04
N ARG A 24 -13.46 1.45 4.79
CA ARG A 24 -14.46 1.47 3.72
C ARG A 24 -14.44 0.24 2.82
N PHE A 25 -13.32 -0.45 2.72
CA PHE A 25 -13.14 -1.56 1.79
C PHE A 25 -12.55 -2.80 2.46
N GLN A 26 -12.98 -3.95 1.95
CA GLN A 26 -12.31 -5.22 2.12
C GLN A 26 -11.39 -5.45 0.92
N PHE A 27 -10.12 -5.72 1.22
CA PHE A 27 -9.10 -6.07 0.22
C PHE A 27 -9.14 -7.58 0.02
N LEU A 28 -9.43 -8.01 -1.21
CA LEU A 28 -9.51 -9.42 -1.58
C LEU A 28 -8.54 -9.73 -2.72
N PRO A 29 -8.05 -10.98 -2.82
CA PRO A 29 -7.32 -11.44 -3.99
C PRO A 29 -8.13 -11.22 -5.28
N PRO A 30 -7.49 -11.11 -6.45
CA PRO A 30 -8.19 -11.17 -7.74
C PRO A 30 -9.01 -12.45 -7.89
N GLU A 31 -9.87 -12.51 -8.91
CA GLU A 31 -10.77 -13.68 -9.11
C GLU A 31 -10.02 -14.99 -9.35
N ASP A 32 -8.81 -14.92 -9.92
CA ASP A 32 -7.90 -16.04 -10.10
C ASP A 32 -7.18 -16.49 -8.81
N GLY A 33 -7.39 -15.78 -7.70
CA GLY A 33 -6.79 -16.07 -6.39
C GLY A 33 -5.29 -15.75 -6.30
N GLN A 34 -4.68 -15.14 -7.32
CA GLN A 34 -3.25 -14.90 -7.35
C GLN A 34 -2.84 -13.85 -6.29
N LEU A 35 -1.95 -14.23 -5.39
CA LEU A 35 -1.37 -13.32 -4.40
C LEU A 35 -0.20 -12.50 -4.99
N PRO A 36 0.02 -11.27 -4.49
CA PRO A 36 1.18 -10.48 -4.89
C PRO A 36 2.49 -11.14 -4.47
N SER A 37 3.53 -10.99 -5.28
CA SER A 37 4.90 -11.36 -4.88
C SER A 37 5.38 -10.43 -3.76
N LEU A 38 6.11 -10.98 -2.79
CA LEU A 38 6.77 -10.21 -1.74
C LEU A 38 8.15 -9.69 -2.16
N GLU A 39 8.61 -10.05 -3.36
CA GLU A 39 9.84 -9.51 -3.92
C GLU A 39 9.62 -8.10 -4.44
N GLY A 40 10.57 -7.21 -4.12
CA GLY A 40 10.58 -5.84 -4.63
C GLY A 40 11.38 -5.69 -5.92
N ILE A 41 11.05 -4.66 -6.69
CA ILE A 41 11.84 -4.16 -7.81
C ILE A 41 12.66 -2.97 -7.28
N LEU A 42 13.98 -3.11 -7.28
CA LEU A 42 14.89 -2.06 -6.84
C LEU A 42 15.12 -1.04 -7.96
N GLY A 43 14.75 0.21 -7.70
CA GLY A 43 15.06 1.38 -8.54
C GLY A 43 15.50 2.56 -7.68
N ILE A 44 14.91 3.74 -7.90
CA ILE A 44 15.10 4.91 -7.00
C ILE A 44 14.56 4.59 -5.59
N SER A 45 13.49 3.80 -5.52
CA SER A 45 12.94 3.21 -4.29
C SER A 45 12.75 1.69 -4.49
N ASN A 46 12.45 0.97 -3.41
CA ASN A 46 12.05 -0.44 -3.49
C ASN A 46 10.52 -0.53 -3.61
N SER A 47 10.01 -0.88 -4.78
CA SER A 47 8.56 -0.95 -5.06
C SER A 47 8.09 -2.39 -5.27
N PRO A 48 6.83 -2.74 -4.96
CA PRO A 48 6.29 -4.06 -5.27
C PRO A 48 6.24 -4.32 -6.78
N LYS A 49 6.32 -5.59 -7.19
CA LYS A 49 5.99 -5.98 -8.57
C LYS A 49 4.52 -5.65 -8.88
N PRO A 50 4.15 -5.34 -10.14
CA PRO A 50 2.76 -5.09 -10.50
C PRO A 50 1.83 -6.23 -10.05
N PHE A 51 0.75 -5.88 -9.35
CA PHE A 51 -0.22 -6.84 -8.84
C PHE A 51 -1.65 -6.29 -8.97
N LYS A 52 -2.63 -7.20 -8.91
CA LYS A 52 -4.05 -6.86 -8.89
C LYS A 52 -4.62 -7.11 -7.50
N VAL A 53 -5.61 -6.33 -7.12
CA VAL A 53 -6.38 -6.50 -5.89
C VAL A 53 -7.81 -6.06 -6.15
N ARG A 54 -8.77 -6.69 -5.49
CA ARG A 54 -10.16 -6.25 -5.50
C ARG A 54 -10.46 -5.47 -4.24
N LEU A 55 -11.08 -4.29 -4.40
CA LEU A 55 -11.62 -3.49 -3.31
C LEU A 55 -13.13 -3.65 -3.32
N VAL A 56 -13.67 -4.33 -2.31
CA VAL A 56 -15.12 -4.51 -2.15
C VAL A 56 -15.59 -3.59 -1.02
N PRO A 57 -16.63 -2.75 -1.21
CA PRO A 57 -17.17 -1.94 -0.12
C PRO A 57 -17.55 -2.80 1.09
N ARG A 58 -17.23 -2.31 2.29
CA ARG A 58 -17.69 -2.91 3.55
C ARG A 58 -19.13 -2.52 3.87
#